data_AF-A0A392RKK2-F1
#
_entry.id   AF-A0A392RKK2-F1
#
_cell.length_a   1.000
_cell.length_b   1.000
_cell.length_c   1.000
_cell.angle_alpha   90.00
_cell.angle_beta   90.00
_cell.angle_gamma   90.00
#
_symmetry.space_group_name_H-M   'P 1'
#
loop_
_entity.id
_entity.type
_entity.pdbx_description
1 polymer ?
#
loop_
_entity_poly.entity_id
_entity_poly.type
_entity_poly.pdbx_seq_one_letter_code
_entity_poly.pdbx_strand_id
1 'polypeptide(L)' 'MYATVSQDILQSILVIDDSAEACWQRIAAMFHDNKHSKAVQLENQFSNTNLEDFASTKA' A
#
# COMPACT_ATOMS: atom_id res chain seq x y z
N MET A 1 15.07 -11.74 7.70
CA MET A 1 14.99 -10.86 6.50
C MET A 1 13.64 -10.93 5.78
N TYR A 2 12.80 -11.96 6.02
CA TYR A 2 11.45 -12.10 5.44
C TYR A 2 10.30 -11.76 6.41
N ALA A 3 10.59 -11.34 7.64
CA ALA A 3 9.59 -11.19 8.70
C ALA A 3 8.75 -9.90 8.61
N THR A 4 9.11 -8.96 7.73
CA THR A 4 8.50 -7.62 7.64
C THR A 4 7.62 -7.44 6.40
N VAL A 5 7.57 -8.44 5.52
CA VAL A 5 6.83 -8.41 4.26
C VAL A 5 5.73 -9.47 4.34
N SER A 6 4.49 -9.10 4.02
CA SER A 6 3.37 -10.04 4.05
C SER A 6 3.56 -11.16 3.02
N GLN A 7 2.99 -12.33 3.31
CA GLN A 7 3.11 -13.51 2.45
C GLN A 7 2.64 -13.23 1.01
N ASP A 8 1.58 -12.44 0.83
CA ASP A 8 1.07 -12.03 -0.47
C ASP A 8 2.07 -11.20 -1.28
N ILE A 9 2.79 -10.29 -0.63
CA ILE A 9 3.83 -9.51 -1.31
C ILE A 9 4.99 -10.44 -1.68
N LEU A 10 5.36 -11.37 -0.80
CA LEU A 10 6.39 -12.37 -1.06
C LEU A 10 6.07 -13.18 -2.33
N GLN A 11 4.84 -13.67 -2.47
CA GLN A 11 4.42 -14.42 -3.66
C GLN A 11 4.36 -13.57 -4.93
N SER A 12 4.13 -12.26 -4.81
CA SER A 12 4.08 -11.35 -5.96
C SER A 12 5.46 -10.93 -6.47
N ILE A 13 6.51 -11.02 -5.65
CA ILE A 13 7.87 -10.55 -6.00
C ILE A 13 8.86 -11.69 -6.27
N LEU A 14 8.56 -12.92 -5.84
CA LEU A 14 9.44 -14.07 -6.03
C LEU A 14 9.46 -14.49 -7.51
N VAL A 15 10.54 -14.13 -8.18
CA VAL A 15 10.87 -14.60 -9.52
C VAL A 15 12.03 -15.60 -9.41
N ILE A 16 11.94 -16.71 -10.16
CA ILE A 16 12.97 -17.75 -10.17
C ILE A 16 14.25 -17.15 -10.77
N ASP A 17 15.39 -17.41 -10.12
CA ASP A 17 16.73 -16.92 -10.51
C ASP A 17 16.91 -15.39 -10.41
N ASP A 18 16.11 -14.73 -9.56
CA ASP A 18 16.19 -13.28 -9.37
C ASP A 18 17.18 -12.90 -8.26
N SER A 19 17.83 -11.76 -8.42
CA SER A 19 18.75 -11.23 -7.41
C SER A 19 17.99 -10.57 -6.26
N ALA A 20 18.58 -10.59 -5.05
CA ALA A 20 18.01 -9.90 -3.90
C ALA A 20 17.78 -8.39 -4.16
N GLU A 21 18.65 -7.75 -4.95
CA GLU A 21 18.54 -6.34 -5.34
C GLU A 21 17.30 -6.09 -6.21
N ALA A 22 17.12 -6.88 -7.27
CA ALA A 22 15.98 -6.75 -8.18
C ALA A 22 14.65 -6.99 -7.45
N CYS A 23 14.63 -7.92 -6.50
CA CYS A 23 13.49 -8.16 -5.62
C CYS A 23 13.14 -6.91 -4.78
N TRP A 24 14.13 -6.26 -4.16
CA TRP A 24 13.93 -5.00 -3.43
C TRP A 24 13.51 -3.83 -4.32
N GLN A 25 14.04 -3.73 -5.54
CA GLN A 25 13.60 -2.71 -6.51
C GLN A 25 12.13 -2.90 -6.89
N ARG A 26 11.67 -4.15 -7.03
CA ARG A 26 10.27 -4.48 -7.29
C ARG A 26 9.35 -4.08 -6.13
N ILE A 27 9.77 -4.38 -4.89
CA ILE A 27 9.06 -3.91 -3.69
C ILE A 27 8.95 -2.38 -3.73
N ALA A 28 10.06 -1.68 -3.94
CA ALA A 28 10.08 -0.22 -3.98
C ALA A 28 9.18 0.34 -5.10
N ALA A 29 9.18 -0.28 -6.28
CA ALA A 29 8.33 0.10 -7.40
C ALA A 29 6.83 -0.10 -7.09
N MET A 30 6.45 -1.22 -6.48
CA MET A 30 5.05 -1.47 -6.06
C MET A 30 4.54 -0.37 -5.12
N PHE A 31 5.34 0.04 -4.15
CA PHE A 31 4.96 1.12 -3.22
C PHE A 31 5.05 2.51 -3.86
N HIS A 32 5.93 2.71 -4.84
CA HIS A 32 6.04 3.98 -5.56
C HIS A 32 4.90 4.20 -6.55
N ASP A 33 4.52 3.17 -7.30
CA ASP A 33 3.41 3.21 -8.26
C ASP A 33 2.06 3.39 -7.54
N ASN A 34 1.95 2.84 -6.34
CA ASN A 34 0.79 3.05 -5.48
C ASN A 34 0.63 4.51 -5.01
N LYS A 35 1.60 5.43 -5.21
CA LYS A 35 1.45 6.84 -4.79
C LYS A 35 0.28 7.53 -5.46
N HIS A 36 0.10 7.35 -6.77
CA HIS A 36 -1.01 7.98 -7.49
C HIS A 36 -2.33 7.34 -7.08
N SER A 37 -2.39 6.01 -7.02
CA SER A 37 -3.58 5.29 -6.55
C SER A 37 -3.96 5.67 -5.12
N LYS A 38 -2.97 5.85 -4.24
CA LYS A 38 -3.14 6.27 -2.85
C LYS A 38 -3.57 7.72 -2.74
N ALA A 39 -3.02 8.63 -3.57
CA ALA A 39 -3.47 10.01 -3.66
C ALA A 39 -4.95 10.08 -4.08
N VAL A 40 -5.33 9.38 -5.15
CA VAL A 40 -6.72 9.30 -5.61
C VAL A 40 -7.63 8.65 -4.58
N GLN A 41 -7.18 7.60 -3.87
CA GLN A 41 -7.95 7.02 -2.75
C GLN A 41 -8.12 8.01 -1.59
N LEU A 42 -7.07 8.74 -1.22
CA LEU A 42 -7.10 9.77 -0.17
C LEU A 42 -8.01 10.93 -0.55
N GLU A 43 -7.98 11.38 -1.81
CA GLU A 43 -8.89 12.41 -2.32
C GLU A 43 -10.34 11.93 -2.30
N ASN A 44 -10.61 10.70 -2.77
CA ASN A 44 -11.94 10.12 -2.68
C ASN A 44 -12.40 9.99 -1.22
N GLN A 45 -11.54 9.52 -0.32
CA GLN A 45 -11.87 9.45 1.11
C GLN A 45 -12.17 10.85 1.63
N PHE A 46 -11.32 11.84 1.39
CA PHE A 46 -11.54 13.21 1.83
C PHE A 46 -12.85 13.82 1.29
N SER A 47 -13.15 13.64 0.00
CA SER A 47 -14.38 14.15 -0.62
C SER A 47 -15.65 13.43 -0.17
N ASN A 48 -15.56 12.15 0.20
CA ASN A 48 -16.71 11.36 0.65
C ASN A 48 -16.78 11.23 2.18
N THR A 49 -15.82 11.82 2.91
CA THR A 49 -15.81 11.86 4.36
C THR A 49 -16.79 12.93 4.81
N ASN A 50 -17.97 12.50 5.26
CA ASN A 50 -18.97 13.39 5.83
C ASN A 50 -18.83 13.41 7.36
N LEU A 51 -19.11 14.55 7.99
CA LEU A 51 -19.10 14.71 9.45
C LEU A 51 -20.02 13.70 10.17
N GLU A 52 -21.02 13.16 9.47
CA GLU A 52 -21.96 12.16 9.96
C GLU A 52 -21.36 10.74 10.10
N ASP A 53 -20.25 10.46 9.40
CA ASP A 53 -19.53 9.17 9.49
C ASP A 53 -18.70 9.07 10.77
N PHE A 54 -18.28 10.22 11.30
CA PHE A 54 -17.70 10.28 12.62
C PHE A 54 -18.83 10.33 13.64
N ALA A 55 -18.88 9.34 14.55
CA ALA A 55 -19.72 9.42 15.72
C ALA A 55 -19.36 10.71 16.47
N SER A 56 -20.15 11.77 16.26
CA SER A 56 -20.05 13.00 17.04
C SER A 56 -20.01 12.57 18.48
N THR A 57 -18.90 12.84 19.18
CA THR A 57 -18.84 12.67 20.63
C THR A 57 -20.01 13.45 21.19
N LYS A 58 -21.03 12.73 21.64
CA LYS A 58 -22.15 13.34 22.35
C LYS A 58 -21.53 14.00 23.58
N ALA A 59 -21.75 15.31 23.68
CA ALA A 59 -21.34 16.14 24.80
C ALA A 59 -21.87 15.59 26.13
#